data_AF-A0A0M8XX06-F1
#
_entry.id   AF-A0A0M8XX06-F1
#
_cell.length_a   1.000
_cell.length_b   1.000
_cell.length_c   1.000
_cell.angle_alpha   90.00
_cell.angle_beta   90.00
_cell.angle_gamma   90.00
#
_symmetry.space_group_name_H-M   'P 1'
#
loop_
_entity.id
_entity.type
_entity.pdbx_description
1 polymer ?
#
loop_
_entity_poly.entity_id
_entity_poly.type
_entity_poly.pdbx_seq_one_letter_code
_entity_poly.pdbx_strand_id
1 'polypeptide(L)'
;MTTAKTPVAASLVAVLALTACSGGGSLVYDFTEEPVMEPASSIEFRIPDELAELSEDYLEDRVYESITVSAVDSDDPSGCAVEMEFDFADGGLERYLEYQENDIAGSDTTLDERMASRLTGENLDQIELSEDYSSAVVPVECAASPTDDESVSEISFSRFVGDGDQTRSLARVKFSAMQGGELYVHEPEVENWELDSNGNWIRAE
;
A
#
# COMPACT_ATOMS: atom_id res chain seq x y z
N MET A 1 -58.11 16.09 -48.20
CA MET A 1 -57.52 15.23 -47.15
C MET A 1 -56.22 14.70 -47.71
N THR A 2 -55.09 15.26 -47.29
CA THR A 2 -53.77 14.93 -47.84
C THR A 2 -52.89 14.52 -46.66
N THR A 3 -52.61 13.23 -46.55
CA THR A 3 -51.87 12.63 -45.43
C THR A 3 -50.37 12.72 -45.72
N ALA A 4 -49.64 13.50 -44.92
CA ALA A 4 -48.18 13.50 -44.92
C ALA A 4 -47.66 12.33 -44.06
N LYS A 5 -46.70 11.57 -44.60
CA LYS A 5 -45.93 10.54 -43.87
C LYS A 5 -44.61 11.15 -43.38
N THR A 6 -44.40 11.14 -42.07
CA THR A 6 -43.15 11.51 -41.41
C THR A 6 -42.20 10.30 -41.40
N PRO A 7 -40.91 10.42 -41.76
CA PRO A 7 -39.93 9.38 -41.50
C PRO A 7 -39.41 9.50 -40.06
N VAL A 8 -39.39 8.38 -39.33
CA VAL A 8 -38.72 8.26 -38.04
C VAL A 8 -37.25 8.01 -38.29
N ALA A 9 -36.40 8.95 -37.88
CA ALA A 9 -34.95 8.79 -37.84
C ALA A 9 -34.58 7.95 -36.61
N ALA A 10 -33.98 6.79 -36.83
CA ALA A 10 -33.41 5.96 -35.76
C ALA A 10 -31.98 6.45 -35.49
N SER A 11 -31.77 7.12 -34.36
CA SER A 11 -30.44 7.43 -33.84
C SER A 11 -29.78 6.16 -33.32
N LEU A 12 -28.71 5.72 -33.96
CA LEU A 12 -27.78 4.73 -33.44
C LEU A 12 -26.97 5.36 -32.30
N VAL A 13 -27.28 4.96 -31.06
CA VAL A 13 -26.42 5.20 -29.90
C VAL A 13 -25.30 4.16 -29.97
N ALA A 14 -24.10 4.58 -30.34
CA ALA A 14 -22.90 3.78 -30.20
C ALA A 14 -22.53 3.75 -28.71
N VAL A 15 -22.82 2.63 -28.05
CA VAL A 15 -22.34 2.34 -26.70
C VAL A 15 -20.86 1.94 -26.86
N LEU A 16 -19.96 2.86 -26.56
CA LEU A 16 -18.55 2.54 -26.30
C LEU A 16 -18.50 1.79 -24.97
N ALA A 17 -18.51 0.46 -25.04
CA ALA A 17 -18.18 -0.37 -23.91
C ALA A 17 -16.68 -0.21 -23.65
N LEU A 18 -16.32 0.58 -22.63
CA LEU A 18 -15.02 0.51 -21.98
C LEU A 18 -14.94 -0.89 -21.36
N THR A 19 -14.27 -1.82 -22.04
CA THR A 19 -13.85 -3.08 -21.44
C THR A 19 -12.73 -2.77 -20.45
N ALA A 20 -13.10 -2.33 -19.25
CA ALA A 20 -12.22 -2.43 -18.08
C ALA A 20 -12.09 -3.93 -17.75
N CYS A 21 -11.16 -4.60 -18.43
CA CYS A 21 -10.70 -5.92 -18.03
C CYS A 21 -9.64 -5.73 -16.92
N SER A 22 -10.06 -5.24 -15.75
CA SER A 22 -9.26 -5.41 -14.53
C SER A 22 -9.60 -6.78 -13.97
N GLY A 23 -8.78 -7.77 -14.34
CA GLY A 23 -8.86 -9.14 -13.87
C GLY A 23 -8.08 -9.37 -12.57
N GLY A 24 -7.70 -8.32 -11.86
CA GLY A 24 -7.06 -8.41 -10.55
C GLY A 24 -8.12 -8.52 -9.45
N GLY A 25 -7.99 -9.53 -8.59
CA GLY A 25 -8.77 -9.59 -7.35
C GLY A 25 -8.20 -8.63 -6.30
N SER A 26 -8.97 -8.44 -5.22
CA SER A 26 -8.42 -7.93 -3.95
C SER A 26 -7.89 -9.13 -3.15
N LEU A 27 -6.69 -8.98 -2.60
CA LEU A 27 -5.97 -9.99 -1.82
C LEU A 27 -5.66 -9.43 -0.43
N VAL A 28 -5.61 -10.30 0.58
CA VAL A 28 -5.02 -9.98 1.89
C VAL A 28 -3.71 -10.77 2.01
N TYR A 29 -2.61 -10.09 2.33
CA TYR A 29 -1.30 -10.69 2.57
C TYR A 29 -0.90 -10.51 4.03
N ASP A 30 -0.72 -11.63 4.74
CA ASP A 30 -0.47 -11.65 6.18
C ASP A 30 0.85 -12.33 6.58
N PHE A 31 1.81 -12.43 5.66
CA PHE A 31 3.14 -13.01 5.91
C PHE A 31 3.13 -14.51 6.28
N THR A 32 1.98 -15.18 6.29
CA THR A 32 1.91 -16.62 6.58
C THR A 32 2.07 -17.49 5.34
N GLU A 33 1.84 -16.92 4.16
CA GLU A 33 1.93 -17.60 2.87
C GLU A 33 3.15 -17.12 2.07
N GLU A 34 3.64 -17.99 1.19
CA GLU A 34 4.67 -17.61 0.22
C GLU A 34 4.17 -16.44 -0.66
N PRO A 35 5.07 -15.59 -1.18
CA PRO A 35 4.69 -14.45 -2.01
C PRO A 35 3.76 -14.86 -3.15
N VAL A 36 2.61 -14.20 -3.22
CA VAL A 36 1.56 -14.53 -4.18
C VAL A 36 1.99 -14.04 -5.57
N MET A 37 2.19 -14.99 -6.49
CA MET A 37 2.48 -14.70 -7.91
C MET A 37 1.20 -14.50 -8.75
N GLU A 38 0.03 -14.60 -8.14
CA GLU A 38 -1.23 -14.29 -8.83
C GLU A 38 -1.43 -12.77 -8.91
N PRO A 39 -1.83 -12.23 -10.07
CA PRO A 39 -2.02 -10.80 -10.23
C PRO A 39 -3.18 -10.31 -9.37
N ALA A 40 -2.90 -9.37 -8.47
CA ALA A 40 -3.91 -8.62 -7.73
C ALA A 40 -4.01 -7.18 -8.28
N SER A 41 -5.17 -6.54 -8.17
CA SER A 41 -5.27 -5.09 -8.41
C SER A 41 -5.21 -4.28 -7.11
N SER A 42 -5.37 -4.95 -5.98
CA SER A 42 -5.33 -4.38 -4.64
C SER A 42 -4.87 -5.44 -3.63
N ILE A 43 -3.96 -5.08 -2.75
CA ILE A 43 -3.40 -5.96 -1.72
C ILE A 43 -3.47 -5.24 -0.37
N GLU A 44 -4.22 -5.80 0.57
CA GLU A 44 -4.20 -5.40 1.98
C GLU A 44 -3.09 -6.17 2.69
N PHE A 45 -2.07 -5.46 3.17
CA PHE A 45 -1.02 -6.01 3.99
C PHE A 45 -1.39 -5.83 5.46
N ARG A 46 -1.18 -6.86 6.28
CA ARG A 46 -1.42 -6.79 7.72
C ARG A 46 -0.57 -7.80 8.49
N ILE A 47 -0.28 -7.52 9.75
CA ILE A 47 0.37 -8.50 10.64
C ILE A 47 -0.70 -9.49 11.14
N PRO A 48 -0.47 -10.81 11.08
CA PRO A 48 -1.44 -11.78 11.54
C PRO A 48 -1.58 -11.71 13.07
N ASP A 49 -2.81 -11.86 13.57
CA ASP A 49 -3.13 -11.72 15.00
C ASP A 49 -2.24 -12.61 15.88
N GLU A 50 -1.97 -13.85 15.45
CA GLU A 50 -1.10 -14.79 16.18
C GLU A 50 0.31 -14.22 16.40
N LEU A 51 0.91 -13.61 15.37
CA LEU A 51 2.23 -13.00 15.48
C LEU A 51 2.19 -11.73 16.35
N ALA A 52 1.14 -10.93 16.21
CA ALA A 52 0.95 -9.73 17.02
C ALA A 52 0.81 -10.08 18.51
N GLU A 53 0.05 -11.13 18.85
CA GLU A 53 -0.11 -11.64 20.22
C GLU A 53 1.20 -12.20 20.80
N LEU A 54 2.05 -12.81 19.98
CA LEU A 54 3.38 -13.29 20.39
C LEU A 54 4.40 -12.17 20.61
N SER A 55 4.11 -10.96 20.11
CA SER A 55 4.91 -9.76 20.26
C SER A 55 4.10 -8.66 20.95
N GLU A 56 3.83 -8.82 22.25
CA GLU A 56 3.03 -7.89 23.06
C GLU A 56 3.42 -6.42 22.83
N ASP A 57 4.73 -6.10 22.84
CA ASP A 57 5.19 -4.73 22.60
C ASP A 57 4.79 -4.19 21.20
N TYR A 58 4.66 -5.05 20.19
CA TYR A 58 4.18 -4.62 18.87
C TYR A 58 2.69 -4.36 18.91
N LEU A 59 1.91 -5.22 19.57
CA LEU A 59 0.47 -5.06 19.67
C LEU A 59 0.08 -3.72 20.32
N GLU A 60 0.81 -3.32 21.37
CA GLU A 60 0.55 -2.07 22.11
C GLU A 60 1.06 -0.83 21.34
N ASP A 61 2.20 -0.95 20.65
CA ASP A 61 2.92 0.19 20.08
C ASP A 61 2.96 0.25 18.55
N ARG A 62 2.19 -0.59 17.84
CA ARG A 62 2.11 -0.56 16.37
C ARG A 62 1.57 0.78 15.85
N VAL A 63 2.08 1.17 14.69
CA VAL A 63 1.63 2.37 13.96
C VAL A 63 0.40 2.06 13.11
N TYR A 64 0.38 0.90 12.45
CA TYR A 64 -0.65 0.50 11.48
C TYR A 64 -1.36 -0.78 11.92
N GLU A 65 -2.67 -0.83 11.70
CA GLU A 65 -3.45 -2.08 11.64
C GLU A 65 -3.20 -2.78 10.31
N SER A 66 -3.31 -2.03 9.21
CA SER A 66 -3.11 -2.53 7.85
C SER A 66 -2.64 -1.42 6.92
N ILE A 67 -2.08 -1.81 5.77
CA ILE A 67 -1.75 -0.91 4.67
C ILE A 67 -2.29 -1.55 3.40
N THR A 68 -3.18 -0.86 2.68
CA THR A 68 -3.71 -1.34 1.41
C THR A 68 -2.99 -0.65 0.26
N VAL A 69 -2.51 -1.42 -0.70
CA VAL A 69 -1.94 -0.90 -1.94
C VAL A 69 -2.86 -1.26 -3.09
N SER A 70 -3.29 -0.25 -3.84
CA SER A 70 -4.14 -0.41 -5.02
C SER A 70 -3.47 0.20 -6.24
N ALA A 71 -3.50 -0.50 -7.37
CA ALA A 71 -3.00 0.08 -8.62
C ALA A 71 -3.96 1.19 -9.11
N VAL A 72 -3.39 2.32 -9.51
CA VAL A 72 -4.13 3.46 -10.05
C VAL A 72 -3.53 3.92 -11.37
N ASP A 73 -4.29 4.72 -12.13
CA ASP A 73 -3.79 5.30 -13.37
C ASP A 73 -2.65 6.29 -13.06
N SER A 74 -1.51 6.13 -13.73
CA SER A 74 -0.41 7.07 -13.62
C SER A 74 -0.65 8.30 -14.51
N ASP A 75 -0.27 9.48 -14.00
CA ASP A 75 -0.21 10.70 -14.80
C ASP A 75 0.89 10.64 -15.87
N ASP A 76 1.94 9.83 -15.64
CA ASP A 76 2.95 9.51 -16.64
C ASP A 76 2.50 8.28 -17.44
N PRO A 77 2.21 8.40 -18.75
CA PRO A 77 1.78 7.26 -19.57
C PRO A 77 2.86 6.16 -19.73
N SER A 78 4.09 6.44 -19.34
CA SER A 78 5.20 5.48 -19.30
C SER A 78 5.48 4.92 -17.90
N GLY A 79 4.83 5.45 -16.87
CA GLY A 79 5.01 5.07 -15.47
C GLY A 79 3.85 4.24 -14.92
N CYS A 80 4.05 3.75 -13.70
CA CYS A 80 3.04 3.11 -12.88
C CYS A 80 2.75 4.02 -11.68
N ALA A 81 1.59 3.84 -11.06
CA ALA A 81 1.23 4.52 -9.83
C ALA A 81 0.41 3.59 -8.95
N VAL A 82 0.54 3.77 -7.65
CA VAL A 82 -0.26 3.07 -6.65
C VAL A 82 -0.84 4.06 -5.67
N GLU A 83 -2.04 3.79 -5.19
CA GLU A 83 -2.58 4.39 -4.00
C GLU A 83 -2.23 3.50 -2.80
N MET A 84 -1.62 4.10 -1.78
CA MET A 84 -1.38 3.48 -0.49
C MET A 84 -2.39 4.06 0.50
N GLU A 85 -3.25 3.22 1.06
CA GLU A 85 -4.19 3.57 2.13
C GLU A 85 -3.63 3.05 3.47
N PHE A 86 -3.55 3.92 4.47
CA PHE A 86 -2.96 3.63 5.77
C PHE A 86 -4.07 3.52 6.83
N ASP A 87 -4.31 2.31 7.32
CA ASP A 87 -5.18 2.10 8.47
C ASP A 87 -4.34 2.12 9.74
N PHE A 88 -4.38 3.25 10.45
CA PHE A 88 -3.59 3.43 11.66
C PHE A 88 -4.20 2.66 12.84
N ALA A 89 -3.33 2.11 13.68
CA ALA A 89 -3.74 1.56 14.96
C ALA A 89 -4.35 2.64 15.86
N ASP A 90 -5.09 2.22 16.90
CA ASP A 90 -5.68 3.15 17.86
C ASP A 90 -4.60 4.06 18.47
N GLY A 91 -4.74 5.37 18.31
CA GLY A 91 -3.72 6.35 18.70
C GLY A 91 -2.39 6.29 17.94
N GLY A 92 -2.31 5.47 16.87
CA GLY A 92 -1.09 5.23 16.09
C GLY A 92 -0.67 6.47 15.31
N LEU A 93 -1.61 7.12 14.61
CA LEU A 93 -1.34 8.35 13.86
C LEU A 93 -0.95 9.49 14.80
N GLU A 94 -1.68 9.68 15.90
CA GLU A 94 -1.39 10.76 16.87
C GLU A 94 0.02 10.63 17.46
N ARG A 95 0.40 9.41 17.87
CA ARG A 95 1.77 9.13 18.34
C ARG A 95 2.80 9.36 17.22
N TYR A 96 2.45 9.01 15.98
CA TYR A 96 3.38 9.17 14.86
C TYR A 96 3.62 10.63 14.49
N LEU A 97 2.57 11.45 14.51
CA LEU A 97 2.67 12.89 14.32
C LEU A 97 3.47 13.54 15.44
N GLU A 98 3.17 13.21 16.71
CA GLU A 98 3.94 13.72 17.85
C GLU A 98 5.42 13.36 17.74
N TYR A 99 5.73 12.12 17.34
CA TYR A 99 7.10 11.67 17.10
C TYR A 99 7.80 12.48 15.99
N GLN A 100 7.15 12.66 14.83
CA GLN A 100 7.74 13.43 13.73
C GLN A 100 7.90 14.92 14.07
N GLU A 101 6.92 15.54 14.74
CA GLU A 101 6.98 16.94 15.16
C GLU A 101 8.17 17.21 16.10
N ASN A 102 8.41 16.28 17.05
CA ASN A 102 9.54 16.37 17.96
C ASN A 102 10.88 16.22 17.23
N ASP A 103 10.95 15.32 16.24
CA ASP A 103 12.17 15.05 15.48
C ASP A 103 12.55 16.20 14.52
N ILE A 104 11.56 16.90 13.95
CA ILE A 104 11.79 18.05 13.06
C ILE A 104 11.94 19.38 13.81
N ALA A 105 11.82 19.41 15.13
CA ALA A 105 11.89 20.62 15.93
C ALA A 105 13.23 21.37 15.71
N GLY A 106 13.16 22.53 15.04
CA GLY A 106 14.33 23.34 14.69
C GLY A 106 14.99 22.98 13.35
N SER A 107 14.35 22.13 12.53
CA SER A 107 14.68 21.93 11.12
C SER A 107 13.85 22.84 10.20
N ASP A 108 14.25 22.95 8.94
CA ASP A 108 13.48 23.65 7.89
C ASP A 108 12.41 22.74 7.24
N THR A 109 12.34 21.46 7.63
CA THR A 109 11.41 20.47 7.07
C THR A 109 10.02 20.61 7.69
N THR A 110 8.98 20.56 6.86
CA THR A 110 7.59 20.58 7.34
C THR A 110 7.14 19.19 7.83
N LEU A 111 6.06 19.16 8.60
CA LEU A 111 5.46 17.88 9.01
C LEU A 111 5.00 17.08 7.79
N ASP A 112 4.39 17.72 6.79
CA ASP A 112 3.94 17.05 5.56
C ASP A 112 5.10 16.45 4.77
N GLU A 113 6.21 17.18 4.62
CA GLU A 113 7.42 16.67 3.96
C GLU A 113 7.98 15.46 4.70
N ARG A 114 7.94 15.50 6.03
CA ARG A 114 8.38 14.39 6.86
C ARG A 114 7.44 13.20 6.74
N MET A 115 6.14 13.42 6.82
CA MET A 115 5.12 12.37 6.75
C MET A 115 5.12 11.70 5.38
N ALA A 116 5.25 12.44 4.28
CA ALA A 116 5.44 11.88 2.93
C ALA A 116 6.58 10.85 2.93
N SER A 117 7.79 11.27 3.33
CA SER A 117 8.97 10.39 3.35
C SER A 117 8.82 9.20 4.28
N ARG A 118 8.07 9.36 5.38
CA ARG A 118 7.89 8.32 6.39
C ARG A 118 6.84 7.28 6.01
N LEU A 119 5.77 7.70 5.35
CA LEU A 119 4.67 6.84 4.94
C LEU A 119 4.99 6.08 3.65
N THR A 120 5.63 6.75 2.67
CA THR A 120 5.80 6.20 1.32
C THR A 120 7.25 5.96 0.92
N GLY A 121 8.21 6.50 1.68
CA GLY A 121 9.62 6.53 1.28
C GLY A 121 9.98 7.66 0.31
N GLU A 122 8.98 8.38 -0.22
CA GLU A 122 9.14 9.39 -1.25
C GLU A 122 9.05 10.83 -0.73
N ASN A 123 9.54 11.77 -1.52
CA ASN A 123 9.42 13.20 -1.18
C ASN A 123 8.02 13.72 -1.50
N LEU A 124 7.55 14.72 -0.73
CA LEU A 124 6.22 15.31 -0.90
C LEU A 124 5.98 15.91 -2.29
N ASP A 125 7.03 16.36 -3.00
CA ASP A 125 6.92 16.90 -4.35
C ASP A 125 6.73 15.82 -5.44
N GLN A 126 6.83 14.54 -5.06
CA GLN A 126 6.71 13.39 -5.96
C GLN A 126 5.41 12.61 -5.78
N ILE A 127 4.63 12.91 -4.74
CA ILE A 127 3.42 12.15 -4.39
C ILE A 127 2.22 13.08 -4.19
N GLU A 128 1.02 12.50 -4.23
CA GLU A 128 -0.19 13.17 -3.77
C GLU A 128 -0.59 12.62 -2.40
N LEU A 129 -0.24 13.34 -1.33
CA LEU A 129 -0.54 12.95 0.04
C LEU A 129 -1.88 13.54 0.49
N SER A 130 -2.74 12.74 1.14
CA SER A 130 -3.99 13.23 1.71
C SER A 130 -3.74 14.15 2.92
N GLU A 131 -4.60 15.14 3.13
CA GLU A 131 -4.46 16.11 4.24
C GLU A 131 -4.53 15.46 5.63
N ASP A 132 -5.18 14.30 5.73
CA ASP A 132 -5.33 13.52 6.97
C ASP A 132 -4.34 12.34 7.07
N TYR A 133 -3.42 12.22 6.10
CA TYR A 133 -2.43 11.15 5.99
C TYR A 133 -3.02 9.73 5.88
N SER A 134 -4.31 9.59 5.61
CA SER A 134 -4.98 8.29 5.42
C SER A 134 -4.63 7.63 4.08
N SER A 135 -4.18 8.40 3.08
CA SER A 135 -3.70 7.81 1.83
C SER A 135 -2.65 8.66 1.10
N ALA A 136 -1.93 8.03 0.17
CA ALA A 136 -1.08 8.73 -0.78
C ALA A 136 -1.06 8.04 -2.15
N VAL A 137 -1.05 8.82 -3.24
CA VAL A 137 -0.76 8.31 -4.59
C VAL A 137 0.73 8.47 -4.87
N VAL A 138 1.39 7.35 -5.13
CA VAL A 138 2.83 7.24 -5.26
C VAL A 138 3.18 6.75 -6.67
N PRO A 139 3.92 7.55 -7.47
CA PRO A 139 4.52 7.06 -8.70
C PRO A 139 5.54 5.96 -8.39
N VAL A 140 5.46 4.86 -9.10
CA VAL A 140 6.39 3.73 -8.96
C VAL A 140 6.94 3.32 -10.33
N GLU A 141 8.12 2.73 -10.33
CA GLU A 141 8.64 2.11 -11.54
C GLU A 141 7.79 0.89 -11.92
N CYS A 142 7.43 0.78 -13.19
CA CYS A 142 6.73 -0.41 -13.66
C CYS A 142 7.68 -1.59 -13.74
N ALA A 143 7.34 -2.68 -13.03
CA ALA A 143 8.01 -3.96 -13.18
C ALA A 143 7.84 -4.53 -14.60
N ALA A 144 8.92 -5.09 -15.13
CA ALA A 144 8.91 -5.74 -16.44
C ALA A 144 8.27 -7.13 -16.41
N SER A 145 8.17 -7.75 -15.22
CA SER A 145 7.60 -9.09 -15.03
C SER A 145 7.14 -9.31 -13.58
N PRO A 146 6.30 -10.32 -13.30
CA PRO A 146 5.88 -10.68 -11.93
C PRO A 146 7.00 -11.03 -10.96
N THR A 147 8.20 -11.35 -11.47
CA THR A 147 9.37 -11.73 -10.67
C THR A 147 10.48 -10.68 -10.75
N ASP A 148 10.15 -9.46 -11.17
CA ASP A 148 11.07 -8.33 -11.17
C ASP A 148 11.20 -7.81 -9.75
N ASP A 149 12.34 -8.10 -9.12
CA ASP A 149 12.69 -7.69 -7.76
C ASP A 149 13.55 -6.42 -7.73
N GLU A 150 13.82 -5.82 -8.89
CA GLU A 150 14.58 -4.58 -9.02
C GLU A 150 13.66 -3.35 -8.97
N SER A 151 12.49 -3.41 -9.61
CA SER A 151 11.48 -2.34 -9.61
C SER A 151 10.40 -2.59 -8.55
N VAL A 152 10.78 -2.41 -7.29
CA VAL A 152 9.96 -2.69 -6.10
C VAL A 152 9.88 -1.51 -5.14
N SER A 153 8.73 -1.37 -4.50
CA SER A 153 8.48 -0.44 -3.39
C SER A 153 8.32 -1.24 -2.09
N GLU A 154 8.66 -0.66 -0.95
CA GLU A 154 8.63 -1.35 0.35
C GLU A 154 7.55 -0.79 1.27
N ILE A 155 6.90 -1.68 2.01
CA ILE A 155 6.02 -1.38 3.14
C ILE A 155 6.66 -1.91 4.41
N SER A 156 6.61 -1.12 5.48
CA SER A 156 7.16 -1.48 6.79
C SER A 156 6.11 -1.37 7.90
N PHE A 157 5.83 -2.49 8.55
CA PHE A 157 5.01 -2.53 9.77
C PHE A 157 5.89 -2.23 10.97
N SER A 158 5.71 -1.04 11.54
CA SER A 158 6.57 -0.53 12.61
C SER A 158 5.81 -0.36 13.92
N ARG A 159 6.58 -0.40 15.01
CA ARG A 159 6.13 -0.03 16.35
C ARG A 159 7.00 1.06 16.94
N PHE A 160 6.47 1.82 17.89
CA PHE A 160 7.28 2.69 18.74
C PHE A 160 8.12 1.86 19.72
N VAL A 161 9.33 2.34 20.02
CA VAL A 161 10.25 1.75 20.99
C VAL A 161 10.95 2.87 21.77
N GLY A 162 11.36 2.56 23.02
CA GLY A 162 12.11 3.49 23.85
C GLY A 162 11.35 4.79 24.14
N ASP A 163 10.44 4.75 25.10
CA ASP A 163 9.58 5.85 25.55
C ASP A 163 8.76 6.56 24.44
N GLY A 164 8.74 6.04 23.21
CA GLY A 164 8.04 6.63 22.05
C GLY A 164 8.95 7.39 21.08
N ASP A 165 10.26 7.47 21.36
CA ASP A 165 11.19 8.34 20.63
C ASP A 165 11.86 7.67 19.42
N GLN A 166 11.53 6.41 19.14
CA GLN A 166 12.08 5.65 18.01
C GLN A 166 11.02 4.72 17.45
N THR A 167 11.13 4.38 16.16
CA THR A 167 10.34 3.29 15.58
C THR A 167 11.24 2.12 15.16
N ARG A 168 10.71 0.90 15.27
CA ARG A 168 11.36 -0.33 14.81
C ARG A 168 10.38 -1.16 14.00
N SER A 169 10.82 -1.65 12.83
CA SER A 169 10.02 -2.52 11.98
C SER A 169 9.93 -3.92 12.59
N LEU A 170 8.71 -4.47 12.70
CA LEU A 170 8.49 -5.88 12.96
C LEU A 170 8.49 -6.67 11.66
N ALA A 171 7.87 -6.15 10.60
CA ALA A 171 7.83 -6.82 9.30
C ALA A 171 8.02 -5.82 8.16
N ARG A 172 8.54 -6.33 7.06
CA ARG A 172 8.72 -5.61 5.80
C ARG A 172 8.30 -6.48 4.65
N VAL A 173 7.72 -5.86 3.65
CA VAL A 173 7.33 -6.54 2.42
C VAL A 173 7.53 -5.60 1.26
N LYS A 174 8.01 -6.15 0.16
CA LYS A 174 8.13 -5.39 -1.08
C LYS A 174 6.97 -5.74 -2.00
N PHE A 175 6.62 -4.80 -2.86
CA PHE A 175 5.64 -5.03 -3.91
C PHE A 175 6.09 -4.36 -5.19
N SER A 176 5.60 -4.87 -6.32
CA SER A 176 5.81 -4.27 -7.63
C SER A 176 4.49 -4.04 -8.34
N ALA A 177 4.41 -3.00 -9.17
CA ALA A 177 3.27 -2.75 -10.05
C ALA A 177 3.69 -2.95 -11.52
N MET A 178 2.82 -3.57 -12.32
CA MET A 178 3.03 -3.75 -13.76
C MET A 178 2.19 -2.77 -14.59
N GLN A 179 2.62 -2.57 -15.85
CA GLN A 179 1.89 -1.79 -16.83
C GLN A 179 0.58 -2.51 -17.23
N GLY A 180 -0.49 -2.23 -16.51
CA GLY A 180 -1.76 -2.96 -16.55
C GLY A 180 -2.51 -2.96 -15.21
N GLY A 181 -1.83 -2.55 -14.13
CA GLY A 181 -2.39 -2.44 -12.79
C GLY A 181 -2.33 -3.74 -11.99
N GLU A 182 -1.54 -4.71 -12.43
CA GLU A 182 -1.25 -5.91 -11.66
C GLU A 182 -0.16 -5.64 -10.60
N LEU A 183 -0.43 -6.07 -9.38
CA LEU A 183 0.44 -6.00 -8.22
C LEU A 183 0.95 -7.40 -7.84
N TYR A 184 2.18 -7.46 -7.35
CA TYR A 184 2.84 -8.69 -6.89
C TYR A 184 3.59 -8.43 -5.59
N VAL A 185 3.65 -9.45 -4.73
CA VAL A 185 4.36 -9.41 -3.44
C VAL A 185 5.76 -10.00 -3.60
N HIS A 186 6.73 -9.40 -2.93
CA HIS A 186 8.15 -9.77 -2.96
C HIS A 186 8.77 -9.73 -1.57
N GLU A 187 9.75 -10.61 -1.36
CA GLU A 187 10.69 -10.57 -0.23
C GLU A 187 10.05 -10.22 1.14
N PRO A 188 9.04 -10.97 1.61
CA PRO A 188 8.48 -10.76 2.94
C PRO A 188 9.54 -11.12 4.00
N GLU A 189 9.73 -10.22 4.96
CA GLU A 189 10.64 -10.39 6.09
C GLU A 189 9.91 -10.07 7.38
N VAL A 190 10.06 -10.95 8.38
CA VAL A 190 9.58 -10.71 9.75
C VAL A 190 10.75 -10.78 10.72
N GLU A 191 10.96 -9.71 11.47
CA GLU A 191 12.13 -9.54 12.33
C GLU A 191 12.09 -10.52 13.52
N ASN A 192 13.08 -11.43 13.58
CA ASN A 192 13.23 -12.45 14.63
C ASN A 192 12.11 -13.51 14.67
N TRP A 193 11.30 -13.63 13.61
CA TRP A 193 10.23 -14.63 13.55
C TRP A 193 10.24 -15.36 12.22
N GLU A 194 9.92 -16.66 12.26
CA GLU A 194 9.74 -17.50 11.09
C GLU A 194 8.61 -18.51 11.34
N LEU A 195 8.07 -19.09 10.28
CA LEU A 195 7.11 -20.18 10.38
C LEU A 195 7.82 -21.53 10.48
N ASP A 196 7.40 -22.37 11.43
CA ASP A 196 7.81 -23.76 11.49
C ASP A 196 7.15 -24.60 10.38
N SER A 197 7.53 -25.87 10.26
CA SER A 197 6.95 -26.78 9.26
C SER A 197 5.44 -27.04 9.40
N ASN A 198 4.84 -26.61 10.50
CA ASN A 198 3.41 -26.72 10.79
C ASN A 198 2.67 -25.40 10.60
N GLY A 199 3.37 -24.32 10.19
CA GLY A 199 2.80 -22.99 10.02
C GLY A 199 2.59 -22.24 11.33
N ASN A 200 3.32 -22.57 12.40
CA ASN A 200 3.29 -21.79 13.64
C ASN A 200 4.45 -20.79 13.67
N TRP A 201 4.21 -19.59 14.19
CA TRP A 201 5.26 -18.60 14.40
C TRP A 201 6.21 -19.04 15.53
N ILE A 202 7.50 -19.06 15.23
CA ILE A 202 8.57 -19.32 16.19
C ILE A 202 9.63 -18.22 16.10
N ARG A 203 10.39 -18.00 17.19
CA ARG A 203 11.51 -17.07 17.15
C ARG A 203 12.64 -17.66 16.29
N ALA A 204 13.12 -16.88 15.33
CA ALA A 204 14.30 -17.20 14.56
C ALA A 204 15.56 -17.18 15.46
N GLU A 205 16.45 -18.15 15.29
CA GLU A 205 17.68 -18.33 16.09
C GLU A 205 18.85 -17.43 15.67
#